data_AF-A0AA42ZDU4-F1
#
_entry.id   AF-A0AA42ZDU4-F1
#
_cell.length_a   1.000
_cell.length_b   1.000
_cell.length_c   1.000
_cell.angle_alpha   90.00
_cell.angle_beta   90.00
_cell.angle_gamma   90.00
#
_symmetry.space_group_name_H-M   'P 1'
#
loop_
_entity.id
_entity.type
_entity.pdbx_description
1 polymer ?
#
loop_
_entity_poly.entity_id
_entity_poly.type
_entity_poly.pdbx_seq_one_letter_code
_entity_poly.pdbx_strand_id
1 'polypeptide(L)'
;MLIQFIIGLMALAMPSATPVSCECPLTPAKEDLSESEYDRLIIQQAYDRADLVFFAEVTGFDDTSSHMDEASNEDSWNISKEKRFGTAPQLRLIKAYKGSKKNYRKSDLQISQRWRLCDMYFNKNETYVFFAKPGKDGKLLTSICAPNRLIRFKEQLAEVEQWLR
;
A
#
# COMPACT_ATOMS: atom_id res chain seq x y z
N MET A 1 10.39 65.79 -14.80
CA MET A 1 9.98 64.74 -15.76
C MET A 1 11.21 63.91 -16.11
N LEU A 2 11.43 62.78 -15.44
CA LEU A 2 11.83 61.52 -16.07
C LEU A 2 11.80 60.44 -14.99
N ILE A 3 10.79 59.59 -15.09
CA ILE A 3 10.64 58.37 -14.33
C ILE A 3 11.53 57.35 -15.03
N GLN A 4 12.49 56.74 -14.33
CA GLN A 4 13.13 55.51 -14.79
C GLN A 4 12.66 54.34 -13.92
N PHE A 5 12.12 53.36 -14.63
CA PHE A 5 11.35 52.20 -14.23
C PHE A 5 12.30 50.97 -14.28
N ILE A 6 12.19 50.06 -13.28
CA ILE A 6 12.39 48.58 -13.33
C ILE A 6 13.87 48.14 -13.56
N ILE A 7 14.42 47.06 -13.01
CA ILE A 7 13.85 45.78 -12.58
C ILE A 7 14.70 45.26 -11.41
N GLY A 8 14.10 45.15 -10.22
CA GLY A 8 14.67 44.36 -9.14
C GLY A 8 14.44 42.88 -9.47
N LEU A 9 15.52 42.14 -9.74
CA LEU A 9 15.50 40.68 -9.73
C LEU A 9 15.22 40.22 -8.29
N MET A 10 13.94 40.08 -7.92
CA MET A 10 13.58 39.17 -6.85
C MET A 10 13.67 37.75 -7.42
N ALA A 11 14.83 37.12 -7.23
CA ALA A 11 14.93 35.68 -7.32
C ALA A 11 14.02 35.10 -6.23
N LEU A 12 12.79 34.76 -6.63
CA LEU A 12 11.91 33.89 -5.87
C LEU A 12 12.66 32.56 -5.72
N ALA A 13 13.33 32.40 -4.58
CA ALA A 13 13.76 31.09 -4.11
C ALA A 13 12.48 30.28 -3.92
N MET A 14 12.14 29.48 -4.95
CA MET A 14 11.07 28.50 -4.82
C MET A 14 11.48 27.57 -3.68
N PRO A 15 10.67 27.42 -2.62
CA PRO A 15 10.95 26.41 -1.60
C PRO A 15 11.02 25.07 -2.32
N SER A 16 12.21 24.46 -2.29
CA SER A 16 12.41 23.09 -2.78
C SER A 16 11.33 22.22 -2.14
N ALA A 17 10.45 21.65 -2.95
CA ALA A 17 9.44 20.71 -2.48
C ALA A 17 10.17 19.61 -1.71
N THR A 18 9.98 19.55 -0.40
CA THR A 18 10.48 18.44 0.40
C THR A 18 9.92 17.16 -0.22
N PRO A 19 10.74 16.14 -0.51
CA PRO A 19 10.23 14.87 -1.00
C PRO A 19 9.18 14.39 -0.01
N VAL A 20 7.98 14.08 -0.49
CA VAL A 20 6.92 13.53 0.35
C VAL A 20 7.38 12.12 0.76
N SER A 21 8.03 12.03 1.91
CA SER A 21 8.43 10.77 2.52
C SER A 21 7.23 10.20 3.25
N CYS A 22 6.92 8.93 3.02
CA CYS A 22 5.96 8.20 3.82
C CYS A 22 6.59 7.91 5.18
N GLU A 23 6.31 8.77 6.17
CA GLU A 23 6.73 8.53 7.55
C GLU A 23 5.95 7.34 8.13
N CYS A 24 6.52 6.15 7.98
CA CYS A 24 5.96 4.94 8.55
C CYS A 24 6.29 4.89 10.04
N PRO A 25 5.29 4.84 10.93
CA PRO A 25 5.47 5.19 12.34
C PRO A 25 6.39 4.26 13.13
N LEU A 26 6.86 3.13 12.59
CA LEU A 26 7.78 2.21 13.28
C LEU A 26 8.60 1.42 12.25
N THR A 27 9.84 1.84 12.03
CA THR A 27 10.92 0.97 11.55
C THR A 27 11.95 0.93 12.67
N PRO A 28 12.27 -0.25 13.26
CA PRO A 28 13.39 -0.33 14.20
C PRO A 28 14.65 0.25 13.55
N ALA A 29 15.57 0.81 14.33
CA ALA A 29 16.88 1.15 13.78
C ALA A 29 17.51 -0.15 13.25
N LYS A 30 17.96 -0.15 11.99
CA LYS A 30 18.62 -1.32 11.37
C LYS A 30 19.97 -1.64 12.04
N GLU A 31 20.49 -0.71 12.84
CA GLU A 31 21.77 -0.85 13.53
C GLU A 31 21.78 -2.16 14.34
N ASP A 32 22.75 -3.02 14.01
CA ASP A 32 23.04 -4.31 14.65
C ASP A 32 22.10 -5.50 14.38
N LEU A 33 21.14 -5.41 13.44
CA LEU A 33 20.29 -6.54 13.06
C LEU A 33 20.67 -7.14 11.70
N SER A 34 20.65 -8.47 11.58
CA SER A 34 20.61 -9.11 10.26
C SER A 34 19.30 -8.78 9.53
N GLU A 35 19.28 -8.92 8.20
CA GLU A 35 18.09 -8.61 7.41
C GLU A 35 16.88 -9.46 7.81
N SER A 36 17.09 -10.73 8.11
CA SER A 36 16.03 -11.65 8.58
C SER A 36 15.48 -11.24 9.95
N GLU A 37 16.35 -10.82 10.88
CA GLU A 37 15.91 -10.33 12.19
C GLU A 37 15.12 -9.03 12.07
N TYR A 38 15.58 -8.14 11.19
CA TYR A 38 14.89 -6.89 10.89
C TYR A 38 13.49 -7.12 10.29
N ASP A 39 13.39 -8.00 9.28
CA ASP A 39 12.12 -8.36 8.65
C ASP A 39 11.16 -9.02 9.64
N ARG A 40 11.66 -9.95 10.46
CA ARG A 40 10.89 -10.58 11.52
C ARG A 40 10.32 -9.54 12.49
N LEU A 41 11.15 -8.61 12.96
CA LEU A 41 10.71 -7.57 13.91
C LEU A 41 9.63 -6.67 13.31
N ILE A 42 9.78 -6.26 12.04
CA ILE A 42 8.77 -5.46 11.34
C ILE A 42 7.44 -6.23 11.25
N ILE A 43 7.50 -7.50 10.87
CA ILE A 43 6.30 -8.33 10.71
C ILE A 43 5.60 -8.55 12.05
N GLN A 44 6.34 -8.81 13.12
CA GLN A 44 5.76 -8.98 14.46
C GLN A 44 5.12 -7.68 14.96
N GLN A 45 5.80 -6.53 14.84
CA GLN A 45 5.21 -5.23 15.23
C GLN A 45 3.99 -4.85 14.39
N ALA A 46 3.96 -5.23 13.10
CA ALA A 46 2.78 -5.04 12.26
C ALA A 46 1.65 -5.99 12.65
N TYR A 47 1.96 -7.24 12.97
CA TYR A 47 0.98 -8.22 13.46
C TYR A 47 0.29 -7.72 14.73
N ASP A 48 1.04 -7.18 15.68
CA ASP A 48 0.50 -6.64 16.94
C ASP A 48 -0.47 -5.47 16.69
N ARG A 49 -0.09 -4.54 15.81
CA ARG A 49 -0.87 -3.33 15.50
C ARG A 49 -2.04 -3.56 14.55
N ALA A 50 -2.01 -4.62 13.74
CA ALA A 50 -3.07 -4.94 12.80
C ALA A 50 -4.26 -5.57 13.53
N ASP A 51 -5.47 -5.23 13.11
CA ASP A 51 -6.68 -5.92 13.58
C ASP A 51 -6.90 -7.22 12.80
N LEU A 52 -6.38 -7.26 11.55
CA LEU A 52 -6.55 -8.34 10.61
C LEU A 52 -5.22 -8.67 9.93
N VAL A 53 -4.90 -9.95 9.88
CA VAL A 53 -3.77 -10.46 9.11
C VAL A 53 -4.23 -11.69 8.36
N PHE A 54 -4.05 -11.70 7.04
CA PHE A 54 -4.61 -12.75 6.19
C PHE A 54 -3.82 -12.94 4.90
N PHE A 55 -3.86 -14.18 4.39
CA PHE A 55 -3.35 -14.57 3.09
C PHE A 55 -4.49 -14.56 2.07
N ALA A 56 -4.34 -13.80 0.99
CA ALA A 56 -5.36 -13.63 -0.02
C ALA A 56 -4.76 -13.42 -1.42
N GLU A 57 -5.58 -13.69 -2.43
CA GLU A 57 -5.28 -13.45 -3.84
C GLU A 57 -5.95 -12.17 -4.32
N VAL A 58 -5.25 -11.39 -5.14
CA VAL A 58 -5.82 -10.22 -5.82
C VAL A 58 -6.59 -10.67 -7.04
N THR A 59 -7.92 -10.58 -7.01
CA THR A 59 -8.79 -11.02 -8.12
C THR A 59 -9.14 -9.90 -9.10
N GLY A 60 -8.98 -8.65 -8.69
CA GLY A 60 -9.33 -7.48 -9.50
C GLY A 60 -9.06 -6.18 -8.75
N PHE A 61 -9.59 -5.08 -9.29
CA PHE A 61 -9.47 -3.74 -8.71
C PHE A 61 -10.83 -3.04 -8.83
N ASP A 62 -11.16 -2.23 -7.83
CA ASP A 62 -12.33 -1.36 -7.90
C ASP A 62 -11.94 0.04 -8.39
N ASP A 63 -12.29 0.33 -9.64
CA ASP A 63 -11.98 1.60 -10.31
C ASP A 63 -12.84 2.77 -9.84
N THR A 64 -13.86 2.56 -8.99
CA THR A 64 -14.77 3.64 -8.57
C THR A 64 -14.19 4.62 -7.55
N SER A 65 -12.98 4.35 -7.02
CA SER A 65 -12.36 5.16 -5.95
C SER A 65 -10.95 5.67 -6.24
N SER A 66 -10.35 5.32 -7.38
CA SER A 66 -9.04 5.84 -7.77
C SER A 66 -9.19 7.24 -8.37
N HIS A 67 -9.13 8.25 -7.51
CA HIS A 67 -8.95 9.65 -7.94
C HIS A 67 -7.56 9.97 -8.51
N MET A 68 -6.71 8.97 -8.77
CA MET A 68 -5.39 9.16 -9.38
C MET A 68 -5.01 7.92 -10.20
N ASP A 69 -5.13 8.04 -11.52
CA ASP A 69 -4.12 7.64 -12.50
C ASP A 69 -4.34 8.43 -13.83
N GLU A 70 -4.89 9.65 -13.76
CA GLU A 70 -4.81 10.63 -14.86
C GLU A 70 -3.48 11.40 -14.76
N ALA A 71 -2.37 10.69 -14.89
CA ALA A 71 -1.07 11.32 -15.06
C ALA A 71 -0.12 10.39 -15.82
N SER A 72 -0.49 10.01 -17.04
CA SER A 72 0.40 10.05 -18.21
C SER A 72 -0.23 9.34 -19.39
N ASN A 73 -0.31 10.09 -20.49
CA ASN A 73 -0.46 9.68 -21.87
C ASN A 73 -1.90 9.59 -22.41
N GLU A 74 -2.13 10.49 -23.35
CA GLU A 74 -3.22 10.65 -24.33
C GLU A 74 -3.52 9.41 -25.20
N ASP A 75 -3.16 8.19 -24.76
CA ASP A 75 -3.47 6.93 -25.47
C ASP A 75 -4.74 6.24 -24.93
N SER A 76 -5.51 6.91 -24.06
CA SER A 76 -6.68 6.38 -23.36
C SER A 76 -7.97 6.28 -24.19
N TRP A 77 -7.86 6.27 -25.52
CA TRP A 77 -8.97 6.00 -26.45
C TRP A 77 -8.78 4.69 -27.20
N ASN A 78 -8.53 3.61 -26.47
CA ASN A 78 -8.95 2.25 -26.78
C ASN A 78 -8.20 1.29 -25.86
N ILE A 79 -8.94 0.55 -25.04
CA ILE A 79 -8.94 -0.92 -24.97
C ILE A 79 -9.45 -1.31 -23.59
N SER A 80 -10.52 -2.10 -23.62
CA SER A 80 -11.00 -3.08 -22.65
C SER A 80 -9.92 -4.08 -22.16
N LYS A 81 -8.74 -3.62 -21.77
CA LYS A 81 -7.64 -4.44 -21.27
C LYS A 81 -7.81 -4.51 -19.78
N GLU A 82 -8.09 -5.71 -19.27
CA GLU A 82 -8.17 -5.95 -17.83
C GLU A 82 -6.98 -5.32 -17.11
N LYS A 83 -7.28 -4.46 -16.12
CA LYS A 83 -6.28 -3.80 -15.29
C LYS A 83 -5.42 -4.84 -14.58
N ARG A 84 -4.10 -4.81 -14.83
CA ARG A 84 -3.16 -5.80 -14.30
C ARG A 84 -2.60 -5.44 -12.93
N PHE A 85 -2.63 -4.17 -12.55
CA PHE A 85 -2.13 -3.66 -11.27
C PHE A 85 -2.93 -2.45 -10.77
N GLY A 86 -2.89 -2.17 -9.47
CA GLY A 86 -3.61 -1.03 -8.87
C GLY A 86 -3.51 -0.96 -7.34
N THR A 87 -4.04 0.12 -6.77
CA THR A 87 -3.93 0.46 -5.33
C THR A 87 -5.17 0.05 -4.50
N ALA A 88 -6.29 -0.26 -5.15
CA ALA A 88 -7.54 -0.68 -4.51
C ALA A 88 -7.94 -2.12 -4.92
N PRO A 89 -7.18 -3.15 -4.50
CA PRO A 89 -7.43 -4.53 -4.90
C PRO A 89 -8.71 -5.09 -4.27
N GLN A 90 -9.41 -5.90 -5.07
CA GLN A 90 -10.42 -6.86 -4.64
C GLN A 90 -9.72 -8.18 -4.33
N LEU A 91 -10.05 -8.80 -3.20
CA LEU A 91 -9.32 -9.94 -2.67
C LEU A 91 -10.20 -11.15 -2.42
N ARG A 92 -9.69 -12.32 -2.84
CA ARG A 92 -10.21 -13.63 -2.45
C ARG A 92 -9.44 -14.15 -1.24
N LEU A 93 -10.11 -14.24 -0.10
CA LEU A 93 -9.52 -14.72 1.15
C LEU A 93 -9.17 -16.22 1.08
N ILE A 94 -7.91 -16.57 1.32
CA ILE A 94 -7.43 -17.96 1.39
C ILE A 94 -7.34 -18.41 2.85
N LYS A 95 -6.63 -17.65 3.70
CA LYS A 95 -6.41 -17.97 5.11
C LYS A 95 -6.37 -16.71 5.96
N ALA A 96 -6.91 -16.77 7.18
CA ALA A 96 -6.79 -15.70 8.17
C ALA A 96 -5.85 -16.16 9.29
N TYR A 97 -4.89 -15.31 9.63
CA TYR A 97 -3.94 -15.49 10.74
C TYR A 97 -4.33 -14.68 11.98
N LYS A 98 -4.99 -13.54 11.78
CA LYS A 98 -5.54 -12.69 12.84
C LYS A 98 -6.89 -12.13 12.41
N GLY A 99 -7.82 -12.03 13.35
CA GLY A 99 -9.17 -11.55 13.10
C GLY A 99 -10.19 -12.67 12.81
N SER A 100 -11.46 -12.41 13.12
CA SER A 100 -12.54 -13.39 12.93
C SER A 100 -13.00 -13.46 11.48
N LYS A 101 -13.06 -14.68 10.93
CA LYS A 101 -13.66 -14.97 9.61
C LYS A 101 -15.13 -14.52 9.51
N LYS A 102 -15.86 -14.43 10.63
CA LYS A 102 -17.28 -14.04 10.63
C LYS A 102 -17.53 -12.62 10.14
N ASN A 103 -16.52 -11.75 10.23
CA ASN A 103 -16.64 -10.34 9.88
C ASN A 103 -16.40 -10.07 8.38
N TYR A 104 -15.93 -11.07 7.62
CA TYR A 104 -15.49 -10.88 6.24
C TYR A 104 -15.97 -12.04 5.37
N ARG A 105 -17.06 -11.82 4.62
CA ARG A 105 -17.56 -12.83 3.67
C ARG A 105 -16.53 -13.03 2.56
N LYS A 106 -16.36 -14.31 2.16
CA LYS A 106 -15.31 -14.82 1.26
C LYS A 106 -15.13 -14.10 -0.08
N SER A 107 -16.07 -13.27 -0.52
CA SER A 107 -16.09 -12.80 -1.91
C SER A 107 -15.40 -11.46 -2.14
N ASP A 108 -15.40 -10.48 -1.22
CA ASP A 108 -14.99 -9.12 -1.62
C ASP A 108 -14.30 -8.34 -0.49
N LEU A 109 -13.18 -8.86 0.01
CA LEU A 109 -12.30 -8.03 0.83
C LEU A 109 -11.73 -6.93 -0.08
N GLN A 110 -12.14 -5.69 0.17
CA GLN A 110 -11.66 -4.56 -0.60
C GLN A 110 -10.71 -3.74 0.24
N ILE A 111 -9.55 -3.45 -0.33
CA ILE A 111 -8.60 -2.51 0.26
C ILE A 111 -8.90 -1.11 -0.25
N SER A 112 -9.05 -0.17 0.69
CA SER A 112 -8.98 1.27 0.41
C SER A 112 -7.67 1.79 0.97
N GLN A 113 -6.92 2.50 0.13
CA GLN A 113 -5.74 3.24 0.54
C GLN A 113 -6.08 4.74 0.44
N ARG A 114 -5.67 5.51 1.45
CA ARG A 114 -6.08 6.93 1.60
C ARG A 114 -4.92 7.91 1.39
N TRP A 115 -3.78 7.45 0.89
CA TRP A 115 -2.56 8.24 0.90
C TRP A 115 -2.05 8.36 -0.53
N ARG A 116 -2.44 9.43 -1.24
CA ARG A 116 -2.09 9.70 -2.64
C ARG A 116 -0.60 9.47 -3.02
N LEU A 117 0.31 9.43 -2.04
CA LEU A 117 1.74 9.22 -2.22
C LEU A 117 2.33 8.04 -1.41
N CYS A 118 1.52 7.32 -0.62
CA CYS A 118 1.94 6.18 0.22
C CYS A 118 1.09 4.92 0.00
N ASP A 119 0.51 4.86 -1.19
CA ASP A 119 -0.26 3.73 -1.66
C ASP A 119 0.70 2.63 -2.14
N MET A 120 0.35 1.37 -1.84
CA MET A 120 1.05 0.20 -2.34
C MET A 120 0.30 -0.33 -3.56
N TYR A 121 1.02 -0.53 -4.66
CA TYR A 121 0.49 -1.19 -5.84
C TYR A 121 0.51 -2.71 -5.67
N PHE A 122 -0.57 -3.36 -6.10
CA PHE A 122 -0.69 -4.81 -6.15
C PHE A 122 -0.90 -5.28 -7.58
N ASN A 123 -0.50 -6.51 -7.85
CA ASN A 123 -0.70 -7.17 -9.13
C ASN A 123 -1.88 -8.15 -9.06
N LYS A 124 -2.70 -8.19 -10.11
CA LYS A 124 -3.79 -9.15 -10.28
C LYS A 124 -3.24 -10.59 -10.37
N ASN A 125 -3.99 -11.55 -9.85
CA ASN A 125 -3.69 -12.99 -9.78
C ASN A 125 -2.46 -13.35 -8.94
N GLU A 126 -1.91 -12.39 -8.19
CA GLU A 126 -0.83 -12.63 -7.23
C GLU A 126 -1.40 -12.78 -5.83
N THR A 127 -0.68 -13.53 -4.98
CA THR A 127 -1.07 -13.76 -3.59
C THR A 127 -0.18 -13.02 -2.61
N TYR A 128 -0.78 -12.45 -1.58
CA TYR A 128 -0.07 -11.67 -0.57
C TYR A 128 -0.53 -12.04 0.84
N VAL A 129 0.37 -11.86 1.80
CA VAL A 129 -0.01 -11.67 3.20
C VAL A 129 -0.29 -10.19 3.41
N PHE A 130 -1.51 -9.88 3.83
CA PHE A 130 -1.99 -8.53 4.10
C PHE A 130 -2.04 -8.25 5.60
N PHE A 131 -1.62 -7.04 5.98
CA PHE A 131 -1.83 -6.47 7.30
C PHE A 131 -2.81 -5.31 7.15
N ALA A 132 -3.95 -5.40 7.83
CA ALA A 132 -5.04 -4.48 7.62
C ALA A 132 -5.76 -4.08 8.91
N LYS A 133 -6.46 -2.95 8.82
CA LYS A 133 -7.40 -2.44 9.83
C LYS A 133 -8.80 -2.28 9.22
N PRO A 134 -9.88 -2.31 10.01
CA PRO A 134 -11.19 -1.95 9.54
C PRO A 134 -11.19 -0.50 9.02
N GLY A 135 -11.68 -0.33 7.81
CA GLY A 135 -11.97 0.98 7.24
C GLY A 135 -13.43 1.38 7.41
N LYS A 136 -13.82 2.42 6.69
CA LYS A 136 -15.23 2.81 6.56
C LYS A 136 -15.92 1.90 5.54
N ASP A 137 -17.25 1.82 5.63
CA ASP A 137 -18.12 1.18 4.63
C ASP A 137 -17.81 -0.30 4.39
N GLY A 138 -17.29 -0.99 5.42
CA GLY A 138 -16.94 -2.42 5.35
C GLY A 138 -15.65 -2.72 4.58
N LYS A 139 -14.95 -1.71 4.05
CA LYS A 139 -13.65 -1.87 3.40
C LYS A 139 -12.54 -2.02 4.44
N LEU A 140 -11.41 -2.60 4.02
CA LEU A 140 -10.20 -2.72 4.81
C LEU A 140 -9.19 -1.65 4.42
N LEU A 141 -8.38 -1.21 5.37
CA LEU A 141 -7.30 -0.26 5.15
C LEU A 141 -5.95 -0.96 5.26
N THR A 142 -5.08 -0.69 4.29
CA THR A 142 -3.65 -1.00 4.33
C THR A 142 -2.88 0.17 3.71
N SER A 143 -1.55 0.15 3.75
CA SER A 143 -0.70 1.15 3.10
C SER A 143 0.70 0.59 2.84
N ILE A 144 1.57 1.39 2.23
CA ILE A 144 3.00 1.04 2.08
C ILE A 144 3.72 0.81 3.41
N CYS A 145 3.19 1.36 4.51
CA CYS A 145 3.73 1.18 5.86
C CYS A 145 3.27 -0.12 6.54
N ALA A 146 2.28 -0.80 5.96
CA ALA A 146 1.97 -2.18 6.32
C ALA A 146 2.95 -3.09 5.55
N PRO A 147 3.63 -4.03 6.22
CA PRO A 147 4.56 -4.95 5.55
C PRO A 147 3.79 -6.04 4.81
N ASN A 148 2.94 -5.65 3.86
CA ASN A 148 2.29 -6.61 2.97
C ASN A 148 3.38 -7.33 2.17
N ARG A 149 3.27 -8.65 2.03
CA ARG A 149 4.30 -9.49 1.41
C ARG A 149 3.73 -10.25 0.24
N LEU A 150 4.31 -10.06 -0.93
CA LEU A 150 4.06 -10.91 -2.11
C LEU A 150 4.61 -12.31 -1.84
N ILE A 151 3.79 -13.31 -2.08
CA ILE A 151 4.14 -14.73 -1.89
C ILE A 151 4.15 -15.39 -3.26
N ARG A 152 5.34 -15.78 -3.71
CA ARG A 152 5.55 -16.52 -4.97
C ARG A 152 5.77 -18.01 -4.75
N PHE A 153 6.31 -18.37 -3.59
CA PHE A 153 6.70 -19.73 -3.27
C PHE A 153 6.25 -20.13 -1.86
N LYS A 154 6.14 -21.44 -1.62
CA LYS A 154 5.64 -21.99 -0.37
C LYS A 154 6.57 -21.68 0.80
N GLU A 155 7.87 -21.62 0.55
CA GLU A 155 8.92 -21.36 1.53
C GLU A 155 8.79 -19.94 2.10
N GLN A 156 8.48 -18.95 1.26
CA GLN A 156 8.22 -17.57 1.68
C GLN A 156 6.99 -17.50 2.60
N LEU A 157 5.93 -18.24 2.25
CA LEU A 157 4.74 -18.32 3.09
C LEU A 157 5.07 -18.94 4.45
N ALA A 158 5.84 -20.04 4.47
CA ALA A 158 6.22 -20.73 5.69
C ALA A 158 7.07 -19.85 6.61
N GLU A 159 8.01 -19.08 6.04
CA GLU A 159 8.82 -18.12 6.78
C GLU A 159 7.97 -17.02 7.41
N VAL A 160 7.10 -16.36 6.63
CA VAL A 160 6.19 -15.35 7.16
C VAL A 160 5.29 -15.96 8.24
N GLU A 161 4.68 -17.12 8.00
CA GLU A 161 3.84 -17.81 8.97
C GLU A 161 4.57 -18.15 10.27
N GLN A 162 5.89 -18.41 10.24
CA GLN A 162 6.68 -18.64 11.45
C GLN A 162 6.77 -17.37 12.30
N TRP A 163 6.83 -16.20 11.68
CA TRP A 163 6.91 -14.92 12.38
C TRP A 163 5.55 -14.40 12.88
N LEU A 164 4.44 -14.93 12.37
CA LEU A 164 3.07 -14.58 12.81
C LEU A 164 2.56 -15.40 14.01
N ARG A 165 3.38 -16.31 14.55
CA ARG A 165 3.02 -17.20 15.67
C ARG A 165 3.32 -16.59 17.03
#